data_AF-A0A5J5J6T6-F1
#
_entry.id   AF-A0A5J5J6T6-F1
#
_cell.length_a   1.000
_cell.length_b   1.000
_cell.length_c   1.000
_cell.angle_alpha   90.00
_cell.angle_beta   90.00
_cell.angle_gamma   90.00
#
_symmetry.space_group_name_H-M   'P 1'
#
loop_
_entity.id
_entity.type
_entity.pdbx_description
1 polymer ?
#
loop_
_entity_poly.entity_id
_entity_poly.type
_entity_poly.pdbx_seq_one_letter_code
_entity_poly.pdbx_strand_id
1 'polypeptide(L)' 'MNEHRNRFGVELICRVLSSSVHGFLTARGYRAAVGRAPSARQMKDELLLLEVARLHAENYGVYGVGRCMP' A
#
# COMPACT_ATOMS: atom_id res chain seq x y z
N MET A 1 -3.90 -8.20 -3.86
CA MET A 1 -4.43 -8.07 -5.25
C MET A 1 -3.32 -7.81 -6.27
N ASN A 2 -2.57 -6.70 -6.16
CA ASN A 2 -1.57 -6.30 -7.16
C ASN A 2 -0.48 -7.34 -7.42
N GLU A 3 0.07 -7.96 -6.37
CA GLU A 3 1.15 -8.94 -6.47
C GLU A 3 0.73 -10.26 -7.14
N HIS A 4 -0.57 -10.57 -7.14
CA HIS A 4 -1.09 -11.87 -7.55
C HIS A 4 -1.95 -11.80 -8.80
N ARG A 5 -2.27 -10.59 -9.29
CA ARG A 5 -3.13 -10.37 -10.46
C ARG A 5 -2.60 -11.04 -11.73
N ASN A 6 -1.28 -11.12 -11.90
CA ASN A 6 -0.67 -11.73 -13.09
C ASN A 6 -0.80 -13.26 -13.09
N ARG A 7 -0.89 -13.89 -11.92
CA ARG A 7 -1.00 -15.36 -11.81
C ARG A 7 -2.45 -15.84 -11.84
N PHE A 8 -3.36 -15.10 -11.20
CA PHE A 8 -4.74 -15.56 -10.97
C PHE A 8 -5.80 -14.71 -11.68
N GLY A 9 -5.44 -13.55 -12.20
CA GLY A 9 -6.40 -12.57 -12.71
C GLY A 9 -7.14 -11.84 -11.60
N VAL A 10 -7.71 -10.67 -11.93
CA VAL A 10 -8.41 -9.82 -10.96
C VAL A 10 -9.78 -10.39 -10.61
N GLU A 11 -10.52 -10.96 -11.58
CA GLU A 11 -11.83 -11.58 -11.33
C GLU A 11 -11.76 -12.69 -10.27
N LEU A 12 -10.81 -13.62 -10.38
CA LEU A 12 -10.71 -14.75 -9.45
C LEU A 12 -10.37 -14.26 -8.03
N ILE A 13 -9.43 -13.31 -7.93
CA ILE A 13 -9.04 -12.74 -6.64
C ILE A 13 -10.22 -11.99 -6.00
N CYS A 14 -10.95 -11.17 -6.75
CA CYS A 14 -12.17 -10.50 -6.25
C CYS A 14 -13.19 -11.51 -5.70
N ARG A 15 -13.46 -12.57 -6.48
CA ARG A 15 -14.46 -13.59 -6.13
C ARG A 15 -14.10 -14.35 -4.85
N VAL A 16 -12.82 -14.64 -4.64
CA VAL A 16 -12.37 -15.33 -3.44
C VAL A 16 -12.40 -14.41 -2.22
N LEU A 17 -11.97 -13.15 -2.37
CA LEU A 17 -11.91 -12.20 -1.26
C LEU A 17 -13.27 -11.63 -0.85
N SER A 18 -14.27 -11.62 -1.75
CA SER A 18 -15.58 -11.02 -1.50
C SER A 18 -16.36 -11.67 -0.35
N SER A 19 -16.03 -12.89 0.05
CA SER A 19 -16.62 -13.54 1.23
C SER A 19 -16.03 -13.03 2.55
N SER A 20 -14.79 -12.56 2.54
CA SER A 20 -14.04 -12.15 3.72
C SER A 20 -14.00 -10.63 3.94
N VAL A 21 -14.21 -9.85 2.88
CA VAL A 21 -14.08 -8.40 2.93
C VAL A 21 -15.28 -7.74 2.25
N HIS A 22 -15.98 -6.91 3.03
CA HIS A 22 -17.14 -6.16 2.57
C HIS A 22 -16.71 -4.85 1.90
N GLY A 23 -17.35 -4.48 0.79
CA GLY A 23 -17.14 -3.20 0.11
C GLY A 23 -16.75 -3.31 -1.37
N PHE A 24 -15.90 -2.40 -1.84
CA PHE A 24 -15.61 -2.16 -3.27
C PHE A 24 -14.67 -3.19 -3.94
N LEU A 25 -14.59 -4.42 -3.41
CA LEU A 25 -13.74 -5.49 -3.96
C LEU A 25 -14.36 -6.18 -5.17
N THR A 26 -14.64 -5.39 -6.20
CA THR A 26 -15.11 -5.88 -7.50
C THR A 26 -14.04 -5.67 -8.56
N ALA A 27 -14.00 -6.52 -9.59
CA ALA A 27 -12.99 -6.40 -10.66
C ALA A 27 -13.13 -5.05 -11.39
N ARG A 28 -14.39 -4.64 -11.65
CA ARG A 28 -14.71 -3.32 -12.19
C ARG A 28 -14.22 -2.21 -11.27
N GLY A 29 -14.45 -2.33 -9.97
CA GLY A 29 -14.01 -1.35 -9.00
C GLY A 29 -12.49 -1.21 -8.95
N TYR A 30 -11.78 -2.32 -8.91
CA TYR A 30 -10.32 -2.34 -8.98
C TYR A 30 -9.80 -1.67 -10.25
N ARG A 31 -10.31 -2.03 -11.44
CA ARG A 31 -9.88 -1.41 -12.71
C ARG A 31 -10.15 0.09 -12.73
N ALA A 32 -11.31 0.52 -12.23
CA ALA A 32 -11.63 1.93 -12.09
C ALA A 32 -10.69 2.63 -11.11
N ALA A 33 -10.30 2.00 -10.00
CA ALA A 33 -9.36 2.57 -9.04
C ALA A 33 -7.95 2.72 -9.60
N VAL A 34 -7.47 1.71 -10.33
CA VAL A 34 -6.12 1.72 -10.94
C VAL A 34 -6.01 2.76 -12.06
N GLY A 35 -7.06 2.97 -12.84
CA GLY A 35 -7.06 3.93 -13.95
C GLY A 35 -7.37 5.38 -13.57
N ARG A 36 -7.69 5.67 -12.30
CA ARG A 36 -7.99 7.03 -11.85
C ARG A 36 -6.71 7.86 -11.77
N ALA A 37 -6.84 9.15 -12.12
CA ALA A 37 -5.83 10.13 -11.78
C ALA A 37 -5.63 10.17 -10.25
N PRO A 38 -4.41 10.44 -9.76
CA PRO A 38 -4.14 10.52 -8.34
C PRO A 38 -5.01 11.60 -7.71
N SER A 39 -5.67 11.26 -6.60
CA SER A 39 -6.42 12.24 -5.82
C SER A 39 -5.49 13.24 -5.14
N ALA A 40 -6.00 14.43 -4.80
CA ALA A 40 -5.23 15.43 -4.03
C ALA A 40 -4.64 14.85 -2.72
N ARG A 41 -5.35 13.90 -2.10
CA ARG A 41 -4.84 13.16 -0.93
C ARG A 41 -3.65 12.29 -1.29
N GLN A 42 -3.72 11.48 -2.35
CA GLN A 42 -2.59 10.65 -2.77
C GLN A 42 -1.36 11.47 -3.13
N MET A 43 -1.55 12.60 -3.83
CA MET A 43 -0.43 13.50 -4.17
C MET A 43 0.25 14.06 -2.91
N LYS A 44 -0.54 14.47 -1.92
CA LYS A 44 -0.01 14.96 -0.65
C LYS A 44 0.68 13.84 0.14
N ASP A 45 0.06 12.66 0.19
CA ASP A 45 0.59 11.50 0.92
C ASP A 45 1.93 11.05 0.32
N GLU A 46 2.13 11.14 -1.00
CA GLU A 46 3.40 10.84 -1.66
C GLU A 46 4.52 11.78 -1.18
N LEU A 47 4.25 13.09 -1.09
CA LEU A 47 5.21 14.05 -0.53
C LEU A 47 5.47 13.82 0.96
N LEU A 48 4.41 13.54 1.73
CA LEU A 48 4.52 13.29 3.17
C LEU A 48 5.30 12.02 3.47
N LEU A 49 5.14 10.96 2.67
CA LEU A 49 5.85 9.69 2.85
C LEU A 49 7.37 9.87 2.74
N LEU A 50 7.84 10.71 1.81
CA LEU A 50 9.27 11.01 1.68
C LEU A 50 9.80 11.71 2.93
N GLU A 51 9.06 12.69 3.45
CA GLU A 51 9.45 13.42 4.64
C GLU A 51 9.43 12.54 5.90
N VAL A 52 8.41 11.68 6.03
CA VAL A 52 8.35 10.70 7.12
C VAL A 52 9.52 9.73 7.03
N ALA A 53 9.89 9.26 5.83
CA ALA A 53 11.05 8.39 5.66
C ALA A 53 12.37 9.08 6.05
N ARG A 54 12.53 10.36 5.68
CA ARG A 54 13.68 11.19 6.08
C ARG A 54 13.76 11.33 7.61
N LEU A 55 12.67 11.77 8.24
CA LEU A 55 12.60 11.91 9.70
C LEU A 55 12.77 10.58 10.43
N HIS A 56 12.29 9.48 9.86
CA HIS A 56 12.48 8.15 10.41
C HIS A 56 13.96 7.74 10.37
N ALA A 57 14.66 8.00 9.27
CA ALA A 57 16.10 7.75 9.17
C ALA A 57 16.89 8.64 10.15
N GLU A 58 16.55 9.92 10.26
CA GLU A 58 17.20 10.88 11.16
C GLU A 58 16.99 10.53 12.65
N ASN A 59 15.78 10.12 13.04
CA ASN A 59 15.44 9.88 14.46
C ASN A 59 15.65 8.43 14.93
N TYR A 60 15.37 7.44 14.07
CA TYR A 60 15.39 6.02 14.44
C TYR A 60 16.58 5.25 13.87
N GLY A 61 17.47 5.89 13.09
CA GLY A 61 18.76 5.30 12.71
C GLY A 61 19.64 4.89 13.91
N VAL A 62 19.36 5.43 15.11
CA VAL A 62 20.10 5.19 16.36
C VAL A 62 19.50 4.04 17.20
N TYR A 63 18.23 3.68 17.01
CA TYR A 63 17.56 2.64 17.80
C TYR A 63 17.55 1.26 17.13
N GLY A 64 18.13 1.13 15.93
CA GLY A 64 18.13 -0.10 15.13
C GLY A 64 19.30 -1.06 15.36
N VAL A 65 20.28 -0.74 16.22
CA VAL A 65 21.43 -1.61 16.48
C VAL A 65 21.52 -1.86 17.97
N GLY A 66 21.61 -3.15 18.34
CA GLY A 66 21.80 -3.59 19.70
C GLY A 66 22.86 -2.75 20.41
N ARG A 67 22.40 -1.95 21.38
CA ARG A 67 23.26 -1.48 22.45
C ARG A 67 23.61 -2.69 23.32
N CYS A 68 24.59 -3.46 22.88
CA CYS A 68 25.51 -4.10 23.81
C CYS A 68 26.71 -3.15 23.92
N MET A 69 26.76 -2.45 25.04
CA MET A 69 27.94 -1.76 25.54
C MET A 69 27.94 -2.04 27.05
N PRO A 70 29.06 -2.36 27.71
CA PRO A 70 30.35 -2.86 27.24
C PRO A 70 30.46 -4.41 27.29
#